data_AF-A0A2N7Q435-F1
#
_entry.id   AF-A0A2N7Q435-F1
#
_cell.length_a   1.000
_cell.length_b   1.000
_cell.length_c   1.000
_cell.angle_alpha   90.00
_cell.angle_beta   90.00
_cell.angle_gamma   90.00
#
_symmetry.space_group_name_H-M   'P 1'
#
loop_
_entity.id
_entity.type
_entity.pdbx_description
1 polymer ?
#
loop_
_entity_poly.entity_id
_entity_poly.type
_entity_poly.pdbx_seq_one_letter_code
_entity_poly.pdbx_strand_id
1 'polypeptide(L)' 'MDIGIKLSAQAIKQIKDRYSTYDLSKYLNHDLASRLLKGDANITLRNFVKLCILMDWDIPPQLEVIQKNNNTN' A
#
# COMPACT_ATOMS: atom_id res chain seq x y z
N MET A 1 -8.29 -14.30 14.36
CA MET A 1 -6.87 -14.24 13.96
C MET A 1 -6.71 -13.02 13.08
N ASP A 2 -5.82 -12.09 13.43
CA ASP A 2 -5.54 -10.90 12.63
C ASP A 2 -4.31 -11.18 11.76
N ILE A 3 -4.40 -10.92 10.45
CA ILE A 3 -3.33 -11.21 9.47
C ILE A 3 -2.98 -9.90 8.78
N GLY A 4 -1.71 -9.48 8.91
CA GLY A 4 -1.18 -8.26 8.31
C GLY A 4 0.09 -8.54 7.49
N ILE A 5 0.37 -7.64 6.56
CA ILE A 5 1.57 -7.65 5.73
C ILE A 5 2.53 -6.60 6.27
N LYS A 6 3.80 -6.96 6.44
CA LYS A 6 4.88 -6.04 6.78
C LYS A 6 5.80 -5.89 5.56
N LEU A 7 6.07 -4.65 5.17
CA LEU A 7 6.99 -4.36 4.07
C LEU A 7 8.44 -4.45 4.55
N SER A 8 9.33 -4.85 3.64
CA SER A 8 10.77 -4.83 3.89
C SER A 8 11.29 -3.39 4.00
N ALA A 9 12.42 -3.20 4.68
CA ALA A 9 13.06 -1.89 4.78
C ALA A 9 13.40 -1.29 3.39
N GLN A 10 13.75 -2.15 2.42
CA GLN A 10 14.02 -1.73 1.04
C GLN A 10 12.77 -1.22 0.34
N ALA A 11 11.63 -1.91 0.47
CA ALA A 11 10.36 -1.46 -0.07
C ALA A 11 9.94 -0.12 0.56
N ILE A 12 10.09 0.03 1.88
CA ILE A 12 9.83 1.31 2.56
C ILE A 12 10.73 2.43 2.03
N LYS A 13 12.03 2.15 1.81
CA LYS A 13 12.95 3.12 1.23
C LYS A 13 12.49 3.57 -0.16
N GLN A 14 12.13 2.64 -1.04
CA GLN A 14 11.63 2.96 -2.38
C GLN A 14 10.38 3.85 -2.34
N ILE A 15 9.46 3.61 -1.41
CA ILE A 15 8.27 4.47 -1.24
C ILE A 15 8.70 5.88 -0.80
N LYS A 16 9.63 6.01 0.16
CA LYS A 16 10.14 7.31 0.62
C LYS A 16 10.83 8.12 -0.47
N ASP A 17 11.50 7.44 -1.40
CA ASP A 17 12.20 8.08 -2.51
C ASP A 17 11.21 8.69 -3.54
N ARG A 18 9.94 8.25 -3.54
CA ARG A 18 8.91 8.71 -4.49
C ARG A 18 7.80 9.54 -3.86
N TYR A 19 7.46 9.30 -2.60
CA TYR A 19 6.28 9.88 -1.94
C TYR A 19 6.61 10.48 -0.58
N SER A 20 6.09 11.67 -0.34
CA SER A 20 5.97 12.22 1.01
C SER A 20 4.81 11.54 1.77
N THR A 21 4.77 11.68 3.10
CA THR A 21 3.59 11.26 3.89
C THR A 21 2.30 11.87 3.36
N TYR A 22 2.36 13.15 2.95
CA TYR A 22 1.21 13.87 2.43
C TYR A 22 0.72 13.28 1.10
N ASP A 23 1.62 13.01 0.16
CA ASP A 23 1.24 12.45 -1.14
C ASP A 23 0.73 11.03 -1.01
N LEU A 24 1.39 10.22 -0.18
CA LEU A 24 0.97 8.85 0.08
C LEU A 24 -0.40 8.82 0.77
N SER A 25 -0.73 9.83 1.58
CA SER A 25 -2.02 9.96 2.27
C SER A 25 -3.24 10.17 1.34
N LYS A 26 -3.00 10.45 0.05
CA LYS A 26 -4.05 10.51 -0.98
C LYS A 26 -4.48 9.12 -1.44
N TYR A 27 -3.61 8.13 -1.30
CA TYR A 27 -3.82 6.74 -1.76
C TYR A 27 -4.09 5.78 -0.60
N LEU A 28 -3.37 5.99 0.49
CA LEU A 28 -3.51 5.35 1.80
C LEU A 28 -4.06 6.41 2.77
N ASN A 29 -4.81 6.08 3.82
CA ASN A 29 -5.18 7.12 4.79
C ASN A 29 -3.93 7.72 5.49
N HIS A 30 -4.06 8.90 6.08
CA HIS A 30 -2.93 9.64 6.65
C HIS A 30 -2.18 8.89 7.76
N ASP A 31 -2.90 8.25 8.69
CA ASP A 31 -2.29 7.47 9.77
C ASP A 31 -1.44 6.32 9.23
N LEU A 32 -2.00 5.56 8.28
CA LEU A 32 -1.31 4.45 7.64
C LEU A 32 -0.08 4.93 6.88
N ALA A 33 -0.18 6.01 6.11
CA ALA A 33 0.95 6.57 5.38
C ALA A 33 2.09 6.98 6.33
N SER A 34 1.76 7.67 7.42
CA SER A 34 2.73 8.11 8.44
C SER A 34 3.44 6.92 9.10
N ARG A 35 2.68 5.91 9.53
CA ARG A 35 3.22 4.70 10.16
C ARG A 35 4.04 3.85 9.20
N LEU A 36 3.58 3.73 7.95
CA LEU A 36 4.28 2.96 6.91
C LEU A 36 5.65 3.56 6.63
N LEU A 37 5.74 4.88 6.45
CA LEU A 37 7.03 5.54 6.22
C LEU A 37 7.92 5.53 7.46
N LYS A 38 7.39 5.33 8.67
CA LYS A 38 8.22 5.06 9.86
C LYS A 38 8.71 3.61 9.94
N GLY A 39 8.23 2.71 9.06
CA GLY A 39 8.55 1.29 9.08
C GLY A 39 7.75 0.49 10.13
N ASP A 40 6.71 1.08 10.71
CA ASP A 40 5.93 0.54 11.82
C ASP A 40 4.44 0.41 11.47
N ALA A 41 4.18 -0.16 10.30
CA ALA A 41 2.83 -0.46 9.84
C ALA A 41 2.68 -1.94 9.46
N ASN A 42 1.64 -2.54 10.00
CA ASN A 42 1.01 -3.72 9.42
C ASN A 42 -0.06 -3.23 8.45
N ILE A 43 0.01 -3.67 7.20
CA ILE A 43 -0.95 -3.25 6.16
C ILE A 43 -1.84 -4.43 5.77
N THR A 44 -3.07 -4.11 5.36
CA THR A 44 -3.98 -5.10 4.81
C THR A 44 -3.56 -5.50 3.39
N LEU A 45 -4.00 -6.67 2.92
CA LEU A 45 -3.78 -7.12 1.55
C LEU A 45 -4.26 -6.08 0.51
N ARG A 46 -5.40 -5.43 0.77
CA ARG A 46 -5.93 -4.35 -0.08
C ARG A 46 -4.92 -3.21 -0.24
N ASN A 47 -4.34 -2.74 0.86
CA ASN A 47 -3.39 -1.63 0.84
C ASN A 47 -2.05 -2.06 0.24
N PHE A 48 -1.64 -3.31 0.43
CA PHE A 48 -0.48 -3.87 -0.24
C PHE A 48 -0.66 -3.88 -1.77
N VAL A 49 -1.78 -4.38 -2.29
CA VAL A 49 -2.05 -4.38 -3.73
C VAL A 49 -2.10 -2.96 -4.30
N LYS A 50 -2.69 -2.00 -3.57
CA LYS A 50 -2.65 -0.57 -3.96
C LYS A 50 -1.22 -0.05 -4.07
N LEU A 51 -0.34 -0.42 -3.13
CA LEU A 51 1.06 -0.04 -3.18
C LEU A 51 1.79 -0.70 -4.35
N CYS A 52 1.51 -1.97 -4.67
CA CYS A 52 2.08 -2.61 -5.86
C CYS A 52 1.74 -1.81 -7.12
N ILE A 53 0.48 -1.44 -7.30
CA ILE A 53 0.04 -0.63 -8.45
C ILE A 53 0.72 0.75 -8.44
N LEU A 54 0.74 1.43 -7.29
CA LEU A 54 1.32 2.77 -7.17
C LEU A 54 2.83 2.79 -7.42
N MET A 55 3.54 1.73 -7.00
CA MET A 55 4.99 1.61 -7.10
C MET A 55 5.46 0.92 -8.37
N ASP A 56 4.54 0.41 -9.19
CA ASP A 56 4.83 -0.45 -10.33
C ASP A 56 5.62 -1.70 -9.91
N TRP A 57 5.17 -2.35 -8.83
CA TRP A 57 5.70 -3.63 -8.37
C TRP A 57 4.83 -4.77 -8.87
N ASP A 58 5.48 -5.92 -9.09
CA ASP A 58 4.78 -7.16 -9.39
C ASP A 58 3.77 -7.51 -8.27
N ILE A 59 2.55 -7.80 -8.70
CA ILE A 59 1.53 -8.37 -7.83
C ILE A 59 1.83 -9.88 -7.70
N PRO A 60 1.76 -10.45 -6.49
CA PRO A 60 1.95 -11.89 -6.30
C PRO A 60 1.11 -12.71 -7.28
N PRO A 61 1.67 -13.71 -7.97
CA PRO A 61 1.02 -14.41 -9.07
C PRO A 61 -0.22 -15.21 -8.66
N GLN A 62 -0.42 -15.46 -7.36
CA GLN A 62 -1.61 -16.08 -6.81
C GLN A 62 -2.80 -15.10 -6.68
N LEU A 63 -2.59 -13.82 -6.96
CA LEU A 63 -3.59 -12.77 -6.81
C LEU A 63 -3.99 -12.21 -8.17
N GLU A 64 -5.30 -12.11 -8.39
CA GLU A 64 -5.89 -11.37 -9.50
C GLU A 64 -6.56 -10.10 -8.97
N VAL A 65 -6.21 -8.95 -9.56
CA VAL A 65 -6.78 -7.67 -9.12
C VAL A 65 -8.06 -7.37 -9.90
N ILE A 66 -9.19 -7.50 -9.21
CA ILE A 66 -10.51 -7.20 -9.78
C ILE A 66 -10.94 -5.79 -9.33
N GLN A 67 -11.06 -4.86 -10.28
CA GLN A 67 -11.64 -3.54 -10.02
C GLN A 67 -13.16 -3.62 -10.12
N LYS A 68 -13.85 -3.47 -8.99
CA LYS A 68 -15.31 -3.29 -8.99
C LYS A 68 -15.62 -1.80 -9.12
N ASN A 69 -16.07 -1.38 -10.30
CA ASN A 69 -16.65 -0.05 -10.47
C ASN A 69 -18.01 -0.04 -9.75
N ASN A 70 -18.06 0.60 -8.59
CA ASN A 70 -19.34 0.90 -7.95
C ASN A 70 -19.96 2.10 -8.68
N ASN A 71 -20.55 1.86 -9.85
CA ASN A 71 -21.47 2.81 -10.46
C ASN A 71 -22.76 2.79 -9.62
N THR A 72 -22.85 3.63 -8.60
CA THR A 72 -24.13 4.07 -8.04
C THR A 72 -24.72 5.07 -9.03
N ASN A 73 -25.68 4.61 -9.85
CA ASN A 73 -26.74 5.49 -10.38
C ASN A 73 -27.69 5.86 -9.24
#